data_AF-A0A8T5QMW6-F1
#
_entry.id   AF-A0A8T5QMW6-F1
#
_cell.length_a   1.000
_cell.length_b   1.000
_cell.length_c   1.000
_cell.angle_alpha   90.00
_cell.angle_beta   90.00
_cell.angle_gamma   90.00
#
_symmetry.space_group_name_H-M   'P 1'
#
loop_
_entity.id
_entity.type
_entity.pdbx_description
1 polymer ?
#
loop_
_entity_poly.entity_id
_entity_poly.type
_entity_poly.pdbx_seq_one_letter_code
_entity_poly.pdbx_strand_id
1 'polypeptide(L)'
;MERTELKGFTIGILLGGGIKNKKLSKTSRKRVNLAYNLLKEEILDQLVLSGKFSSDEIHEKTEAELLKKFLIDRGIKERQLILEDNSRDTLENAIYCKELFMNKSLNRKIVLITSDYHVRRAMEIFKYVFGTDYIFVGVGCKTPIILKRIRKIKEYFKKRKIMKFLKAFTRGNHLKMKIFLKK
;
A
#
# COMPACT_ATOMS: atom_id res chain seq x y z
N MET A 1 -3.63 8.33 -16.76
CA MET A 1 -4.54 8.64 -15.65
C MET A 1 -4.52 10.15 -15.55
N GLU A 2 -5.63 10.78 -15.89
CA GLU A 2 -5.72 12.24 -15.94
C GLU A 2 -5.88 12.80 -14.52
N ARG A 3 -5.30 13.98 -14.26
CA ARG A 3 -5.30 14.63 -12.93
C ARG A 3 -6.72 14.82 -12.35
N THR A 4 -7.71 14.94 -13.23
CA THR A 4 -9.13 15.08 -12.90
C THR A 4 -9.69 13.91 -12.08
N GLU A 5 -9.17 12.70 -12.27
CA GLU A 5 -9.65 11.49 -11.55
C GLU A 5 -9.23 11.45 -10.07
N LEU A 6 -8.22 12.25 -9.67
CA LEU A 6 -7.73 12.32 -8.28
C LEU A 6 -8.29 13.51 -7.50
N LYS A 7 -9.20 14.30 -8.09
CA LYS A 7 -9.78 15.47 -7.42
C LYS A 7 -10.47 15.06 -6.11
N GLY A 8 -10.05 15.66 -5.00
CA GLY A 8 -10.58 15.39 -3.66
C GLY A 8 -10.02 14.14 -2.97
N PHE A 9 -9.02 13.48 -3.56
CA PHE A 9 -8.25 12.42 -2.90
C PHE A 9 -6.98 13.02 -2.29
N THR A 10 -7.03 13.46 -1.04
CA THR A 10 -5.90 14.15 -0.39
C THR A 10 -4.96 13.22 0.38
N ILE A 11 -5.30 11.94 0.51
CA ILE A 11 -4.48 10.95 1.21
C ILE A 11 -4.15 9.73 0.34
N GLY A 12 -2.89 9.32 0.38
CA GLY A 12 -2.42 8.11 -0.28
C GLY A 12 -2.02 7.00 0.69
N ILE A 13 -2.04 5.76 0.22
CA ILE A 13 -1.37 4.61 0.84
C ILE A 13 -0.31 4.10 -0.14
N LEU A 14 0.95 4.14 0.24
CA LEU A 14 2.07 3.57 -0.52
C LEU A 14 2.39 2.16 -0.03
N LEU A 15 2.24 1.18 -0.92
CA LEU A 15 2.62 -0.21 -0.64
C LEU A 15 4.07 -0.48 -0.98
N GLY A 16 4.79 -1.06 -0.03
CA GLY A 16 6.15 -1.57 -0.19
C GLY A 16 6.35 -2.55 -1.35
N GLY A 17 7.51 -2.48 -2.00
CA GLY A 17 7.96 -3.35 -3.09
C GLY A 17 9.14 -4.27 -2.71
N GLY A 18 9.45 -4.40 -1.42
CA GLY A 18 10.51 -5.22 -0.86
C GLY A 18 11.84 -4.49 -0.64
N ILE A 19 12.64 -5.05 0.28
CA ILE A 19 14.01 -4.66 0.59
C ILE A 19 14.96 -5.62 -0.14
N LYS A 20 16.10 -5.11 -0.62
CA LYS A 20 17.20 -5.91 -1.17
C LYS A 20 18.52 -5.32 -0.70
N ASN A 21 19.38 -6.15 -0.11
CA ASN A 21 20.69 -5.75 0.43
C ASN A 21 20.57 -4.54 1.37
N LYS A 22 19.65 -4.62 2.35
CA LYS A 22 19.34 -3.56 3.33
C LYS A 22 18.92 -2.20 2.73
N LYS A 23 18.52 -2.17 1.45
CA LYS A 23 18.07 -0.95 0.73
C LYS A 23 16.76 -1.20 0.00
N LEU A 24 16.05 -0.12 -0.35
CA LEU A 24 14.83 -0.22 -1.18
C LEU A 24 15.11 -0.95 -2.50
N SER A 25 14.31 -1.97 -2.81
CA SER A 25 14.41 -2.70 -4.08
C SER A 25 14.16 -1.77 -5.26
N LYS A 26 14.51 -2.22 -6.48
CA LYS A 26 14.17 -1.49 -7.71
C LYS A 26 12.66 -1.24 -7.84
N THR A 27 11.84 -2.18 -7.38
CA THR A 27 10.38 -2.05 -7.38
C THR A 27 9.92 -1.01 -6.37
N SER A 28 10.44 -1.08 -5.14
CA SER A 28 10.07 -0.14 -4.06
C SER A 28 10.47 1.29 -4.43
N ARG A 29 11.67 1.49 -5.00
CA ARG A 29 12.13 2.77 -5.54
C ARG A 29 11.19 3.38 -6.59
N LYS A 30 10.68 2.58 -7.53
CA LYS A 30 9.72 3.07 -8.53
C LYS A 30 8.40 3.52 -7.91
N ARG A 31 7.92 2.82 -6.87
CA ARG A 31 6.67 3.17 -6.19
C ARG A 31 6.81 4.42 -5.35
N VAL A 32 7.90 4.55 -4.59
CA VAL A 32 8.15 5.76 -3.77
C VAL A 32 8.42 6.99 -4.64
N ASN A 33 9.05 6.85 -5.80
CA ASN A 33 9.18 7.96 -6.76
C ASN A 33 7.82 8.44 -7.27
N LEU A 34 6.90 7.51 -7.57
CA LEU A 34 5.54 7.87 -7.95
C LEU A 34 4.83 8.61 -6.80
N ALA A 35 4.94 8.12 -5.57
CA ALA A 35 4.35 8.78 -4.40
C ALA A 35 4.97 10.16 -4.12
N TYR A 36 6.29 10.28 -4.27
CA TYR A 36 7.00 11.55 -4.17
C TYR A 36 6.46 12.59 -5.15
N ASN A 37 6.24 12.21 -6.41
CA ASN A 37 5.67 13.14 -7.40
C ASN A 37 4.25 13.57 -7.02
N LEU A 38 3.41 12.66 -6.52
CA LEU A 38 2.06 13.01 -6.08
C LEU A 38 2.05 13.98 -4.89
N LEU A 39 3.00 13.86 -3.96
CA LEU A 39 3.18 14.81 -2.86
C LEU A 39 3.75 16.15 -3.35
N LYS A 40 4.77 16.10 -4.21
CA LYS A 40 5.45 17.29 -4.75
C LYS A 40 4.54 18.15 -5.62
N GLU A 41 3.65 17.51 -6.39
CA GLU A 41 2.64 18.17 -7.21
C GLU A 41 1.40 18.58 -6.41
N GLU A 42 1.42 18.45 -5.08
CA GLU A 42 0.32 18.81 -4.18
C GLU A 42 -1.01 18.11 -4.53
N ILE A 43 -0.92 16.93 -5.13
CA ILE A 43 -2.08 16.04 -5.37
C ILE A 43 -2.46 15.35 -4.07
N LEU A 44 -1.46 14.99 -3.25
CA LEU A 44 -1.62 14.41 -1.93
C LEU A 44 -1.09 15.35 -0.86
N ASP A 45 -1.86 15.52 0.21
CA ASP A 45 -1.43 16.23 1.41
C ASP A 45 -0.67 15.30 2.36
N GLN A 46 -1.15 14.05 2.45
CA GLN A 46 -0.64 13.03 3.36
C GLN A 46 -0.43 11.68 2.66
N LEU A 47 0.53 10.92 3.19
CA LEU A 47 0.89 9.61 2.68
C LEU A 47 1.10 8.63 3.83
N VAL A 48 0.32 7.55 3.83
CA VAL A 48 0.57 6.37 4.67
C VAL A 48 1.59 5.47 3.98
N LEU A 49 2.66 5.14 4.68
CA LEU A 49 3.73 4.25 4.24
C LEU A 49 3.51 2.89 4.91
N SER A 50 3.16 1.87 4.13
CA SER A 50 2.73 0.57 4.66
C SER A 50 3.70 -0.55 4.25
N GLY A 51 4.25 -1.23 5.26
CA GLY A 51 5.06 -2.43 5.11
C GLY A 51 6.19 -2.58 6.12
N LYS A 52 6.27 -3.75 6.76
CA LYS A 52 7.42 -4.24 7.53
C LYS A 52 8.52 -4.78 6.60
N PHE A 53 8.59 -6.09 6.44
CA PHE A 53 9.39 -6.79 5.43
C PHE A 53 8.79 -8.19 5.28
N SER A 54 8.82 -8.72 4.07
CA SER A 54 8.18 -9.99 3.73
C SER A 54 9.14 -11.18 3.68
N SER A 55 10.40 -11.00 4.10
CA SER A 55 11.46 -12.01 4.11
C SER A 55 11.75 -12.45 5.54
N ASP A 56 12.17 -13.70 5.71
CA ASP A 56 12.69 -14.21 7.00
C ASP A 56 14.03 -13.55 7.39
N GLU A 57 14.68 -12.84 6.45
CA GLU A 57 15.81 -11.97 6.76
C GLU A 57 15.39 -10.87 7.72
N ILE A 58 16.05 -10.82 8.89
CA ILE A 58 15.89 -9.75 9.87
C ILE A 58 16.55 -8.50 9.31
N HIS A 59 15.74 -7.48 9.02
CA HIS A 59 16.23 -6.15 8.66
C HIS A 59 16.15 -5.24 9.89
N GLU A 60 17.19 -4.44 10.10
CA GLU A 60 17.24 -3.41 11.15
C GLU A 60 16.12 -2.37 10.98
N LYS A 61 15.75 -2.09 9.72
CA LYS A 61 14.70 -1.13 9.37
C LYS A 61 13.62 -1.81 8.54
N THR A 62 12.39 -1.45 8.83
CA THR A 62 11.21 -1.79 8.04
C THR A 62 11.23 -1.08 6.69
N GLU A 63 10.45 -1.62 5.74
CA GLU A 63 10.28 -1.02 4.44
C GLU A 63 9.62 0.36 4.57
N ALA A 64 8.63 0.50 5.45
CA ALA A 64 8.00 1.77 5.75
C ALA A 64 9.02 2.82 6.25
N GLU A 65 9.95 2.46 7.13
CA GLU A 65 11.01 3.36 7.60
C GLU A 65 11.98 3.76 6.49
N LEU A 66 12.37 2.81 5.63
CA LEU A 66 13.22 3.11 4.48
C LEU A 66 12.50 4.02 3.46
N LEU A 67 11.20 3.84 3.27
CA LEU A 67 10.36 4.72 2.44
C LEU A 67 10.27 6.12 3.05
N LYS A 68 10.05 6.23 4.36
CA LYS A 68 9.99 7.50 5.10
C LYS A 68 11.29 8.26 4.94
N LYS A 69 12.42 7.59 5.19
CA LYS A 69 13.75 8.18 5.00
C LYS A 69 13.96 8.68 3.56
N PHE A 70 13.60 7.88 2.57
CA PHE A 70 13.74 8.26 1.16
C PHE A 70 13.01 9.57 0.81
N LEU A 71 11.83 9.79 1.38
CA LEU A 71 10.99 10.96 1.15
C LEU A 71 11.48 12.18 1.93
N ILE A 72 11.87 12.02 3.19
CA ILE A 72 12.45 13.09 4.03
C ILE A 72 13.76 13.60 3.41
N ASP A 73 14.63 12.69 2.98
CA ASP A 73 15.91 13.04 2.30
C ASP A 73 15.67 13.84 1.00
N ARG A 74 14.43 13.91 0.49
CA ARG A 74 14.02 14.68 -0.71
C ARG A 74 13.15 15.90 -0.38
N GLY A 75 13.09 16.30 0.89
CA GLY A 75 12.40 17.51 1.33
C GLY A 75 10.90 17.36 1.60
N ILE A 76 10.35 16.13 1.59
CA ILE A 76 8.97 15.92 2.07
C ILE A 76 8.94 16.08 3.59
N LYS A 77 7.98 16.86 4.09
CA LYS A 77 7.88 17.17 5.52
C LYS A 77 7.37 15.96 6.28
N GLU A 78 7.97 15.67 7.42
CA GLU A 78 7.63 14.50 8.24
C GLU A 78 6.14 14.44 8.62
N ARG A 79 5.51 15.60 8.88
CA ARG A 79 4.06 15.69 9.17
C ARG A 79 3.14 15.18 8.04
N GLN A 80 3.65 15.09 6.81
CA GLN A 80 2.90 14.54 5.67
C GLN A 80 2.97 13.02 5.63
N LEU A 81 3.82 12.39 6.43
CA LEU A 81 4.11 10.97 6.39
C LEU A 81 3.57 10.26 7.64
N ILE A 82 2.74 9.26 7.41
CA ILE A 82 2.19 8.41 8.46
C ILE A 82 2.77 7.01 8.28
N LEU A 83 3.33 6.43 9.33
CA LEU A 83 4.02 5.14 9.27
C LEU A 83 3.10 3.99 9.70
N GLU A 84 3.09 2.91 8.91
CA GLU A 84 2.54 1.59 9.25
C GLU A 84 3.61 0.53 8.94
N ASP A 85 4.21 -0.03 9.97
CA ASP A 85 5.44 -0.84 9.91
C ASP A 85 5.25 -2.26 10.48
N ASN A 86 4.00 -2.71 10.63
CA ASN A 86 3.67 -4.01 11.21
C ASN A 86 3.33 -5.07 10.17
N SER A 87 2.83 -4.66 9.00
CA SER A 87 2.33 -5.57 7.96
C SER A 87 3.43 -6.34 7.20
N ARG A 88 3.23 -7.64 7.00
CA ARG A 88 4.18 -8.52 6.26
C ARG A 88 3.70 -8.88 4.86
N ASP A 89 2.40 -8.79 4.61
CA ASP A 89 1.79 -9.07 3.31
C ASP A 89 0.66 -8.08 2.97
N THR A 90 0.12 -8.18 1.77
CA THR A 90 -0.90 -7.24 1.27
C THR A 90 -2.22 -7.27 2.05
N LEU A 91 -2.57 -8.39 2.69
CA LEU A 91 -3.76 -8.48 3.53
C LEU A 91 -3.51 -7.77 4.86
N GLU A 92 -2.36 -8.03 5.49
CA GLU A 92 -1.95 -7.31 6.70
C GLU A 92 -1.82 -5.81 6.43
N ASN A 93 -1.26 -5.39 5.30
CA ASN A 93 -1.18 -3.97 4.91
C ASN A 93 -2.58 -3.34 4.96
N ALA A 94 -3.59 -4.01 4.37
CA ALA A 94 -4.96 -3.49 4.36
C ALA A 94 -5.58 -3.43 5.76
N ILE A 95 -5.33 -4.43 6.61
CA ILE A 95 -5.87 -4.49 7.98
C ILE A 95 -5.26 -3.40 8.87
N TYR A 96 -3.93 -3.31 8.90
CA TYR A 96 -3.24 -2.32 9.73
C TYR A 96 -3.46 -0.89 9.22
N CYS A 97 -3.53 -0.68 7.89
CA CYS A 97 -3.95 0.61 7.36
C CYS A 97 -5.39 0.94 7.78
N LYS A 98 -6.34 0.00 7.70
CA LYS A 98 -7.74 0.28 8.09
C LYS A 98 -7.84 0.74 9.54
N GLU A 99 -7.15 0.06 10.45
CA GLU A 99 -7.06 0.45 11.86
C GLU A 99 -6.46 1.84 12.04
N LEU A 100 -5.35 2.14 11.34
CA LEU A 100 -4.72 3.45 11.37
C LEU A 100 -5.66 4.57 10.88
N PHE A 101 -6.40 4.33 9.81
CA PHE A 101 -7.38 5.27 9.26
C PHE A 101 -8.55 5.53 10.20
N MET A 102 -9.02 4.50 10.93
CA MET A 102 -10.06 4.66 11.94
C MET A 102 -9.56 5.41 13.16
N ASN A 103 -8.41 5.02 13.71
CA ASN A 103 -7.86 5.62 14.94
C ASN A 103 -7.49 7.09 14.76
N LYS A 104 -7.04 7.48 13.56
CA LYS A 104 -6.66 8.86 13.24
C LYS A 104 -7.75 9.65 12.51
N SER A 105 -8.94 9.08 12.32
CA SER A 105 -10.07 9.71 11.59
C SER A 105 -9.67 10.29 10.24
N LEU A 106 -8.88 9.53 9.45
CA LEU A 106 -8.34 9.97 8.16
C LEU A 106 -9.41 9.97 7.05
N ASN A 107 -9.13 10.73 5.99
CA ASN A 107 -10.03 10.86 4.82
C ASN A 107 -10.35 9.49 4.19
N ARG A 108 -11.61 9.29 3.83
CA ARG A 108 -12.13 8.03 3.27
C ARG A 108 -11.91 7.88 1.76
N LYS A 109 -11.45 8.94 1.07
CA LYS A 109 -11.04 8.91 -0.34
C LYS A 109 -9.53 8.69 -0.44
N ILE A 110 -9.13 7.50 -0.86
CA ILE A 110 -7.75 7.01 -0.74
C ILE A 110 -7.14 6.71 -2.11
N VAL A 111 -5.92 7.21 -2.34
CA VAL A 111 -5.08 6.80 -3.47
C VAL A 111 -4.20 5.62 -3.07
N LEU A 112 -4.44 4.44 -3.64
CA LEU A 112 -3.62 3.26 -3.40
C LEU A 112 -2.48 3.19 -4.41
N ILE A 113 -1.25 3.45 -3.95
CA ILE A 113 -0.05 3.58 -4.78
C ILE A 113 0.76 2.28 -4.75
N THR A 114 0.96 1.67 -5.92
CA THR A 114 1.76 0.46 -6.03
C THR A 114 2.33 0.28 -7.46
N SER A 115 2.73 -0.94 -7.84
CA SER A 115 3.09 -1.25 -9.23
C SER A 115 1.88 -1.61 -10.07
N ASP A 116 1.87 -1.24 -11.35
CA ASP A 116 0.76 -1.47 -12.28
C ASP A 116 0.25 -2.92 -12.39
N TYR A 117 1.13 -3.93 -12.23
CA TYR A 117 0.75 -5.34 -12.17
C TYR A 117 0.06 -5.75 -10.85
N HIS A 118 0.27 -4.99 -9.78
CA HIS A 118 -0.20 -5.26 -8.41
C HIS A 118 -1.51 -4.53 -8.08
N VAL A 119 -1.80 -3.41 -8.75
CA VAL A 119 -2.98 -2.56 -8.48
C VAL A 119 -4.27 -3.38 -8.34
N ARG A 120 -4.53 -4.32 -9.26
CA ARG A 120 -5.77 -5.11 -9.23
C ARG A 120 -5.93 -5.92 -7.93
N ARG A 121 -4.90 -6.67 -7.54
CA ARG A 121 -4.96 -7.49 -6.31
C ARG A 121 -5.07 -6.60 -5.08
N ALA A 122 -4.24 -5.55 -5.02
CA ALA A 122 -4.25 -4.62 -3.90
C ALA A 122 -5.63 -3.97 -3.73
N MET A 123 -6.21 -3.43 -4.80
CA MET A 123 -7.53 -2.79 -4.78
C MET A 123 -8.64 -3.72 -4.31
N GLU A 124 -8.68 -4.97 -4.79
CA GLU A 124 -9.71 -5.93 -4.36
C GLU A 124 -9.61 -6.25 -2.86
N ILE A 125 -8.40 -6.42 -2.33
CA ILE A 125 -8.17 -6.70 -0.90
C ILE A 125 -8.52 -5.46 -0.06
N PHE A 126 -7.98 -4.29 -0.41
CA PHE A 126 -8.20 -3.05 0.33
C PHE A 126 -9.68 -2.68 0.41
N LYS A 127 -10.41 -2.72 -0.72
CA LYS A 127 -11.86 -2.48 -0.74
C LYS A 127 -12.63 -3.46 0.14
N TYR A 128 -12.21 -4.73 0.18
CA TYR A 128 -12.86 -5.73 1.02
C TYR A 128 -12.66 -5.45 2.52
N VAL A 129 -11.42 -5.17 2.91
CA VAL A 129 -11.03 -4.95 4.32
C VAL A 129 -11.56 -3.61 4.83
N PHE A 130 -11.51 -2.55 4.02
CA PHE A 130 -11.96 -1.22 4.44
C PHE A 130 -13.48 -1.06 4.47
N GLY A 131 -14.19 -1.86 3.67
CA GLY A 131 -15.64 -1.76 3.50
C GLY A 131 -16.05 -0.73 2.45
N THR A 132 -17.36 -0.53 2.33
CA THR A 132 -17.99 0.33 1.31
C THR A 132 -17.89 1.83 1.62
N ASP A 133 -17.59 2.19 2.87
CA ASP A 133 -17.51 3.60 3.29
C ASP A 133 -16.26 4.31 2.76
N TYR A 134 -15.35 3.58 2.14
CA TYR A 134 -14.08 4.07 1.62
C TYR A 134 -14.03 3.96 0.10
N ILE A 135 -13.59 5.03 -0.53
CA ILE A 135 -13.45 5.13 -1.98
C ILE A 135 -11.97 5.02 -2.30
N PHE A 136 -11.63 4.09 -3.18
CA PHE A 136 -10.23 3.86 -3.59
C PHE A 136 -10.05 4.15 -5.07
N VAL A 137 -8.95 4.83 -5.39
CA VAL A 137 -8.36 4.91 -6.74
C VAL A 137 -6.98 4.27 -6.70
N GLY A 138 -6.68 3.38 -7.65
CA GLY A 138 -5.41 2.65 -7.69
C GLY A 138 -4.45 3.23 -8.71
N VAL A 139 -3.25 3.66 -8.27
CA VAL A 139 -2.22 4.25 -9.13
C VAL A 139 -1.00 3.34 -9.18
N GLY A 140 -0.61 2.95 -10.39
CA GLY A 140 0.46 1.99 -10.64
C GLY A 140 1.68 2.60 -11.31
N CYS A 141 2.88 2.44 -10.75
CA CYS A 141 4.11 2.75 -11.46
C CYS A 141 4.33 1.74 -12.62
N LYS A 142 4.79 2.23 -13.78
CA LYS A 142 4.98 1.40 -14.98
C LYS A 142 6.02 0.28 -14.76
N THR A 143 5.67 -0.93 -15.20
CA THR A 143 6.55 -2.10 -15.21
C THR A 143 6.86 -2.53 -16.65
N PRO A 144 8.08 -2.99 -16.97
CA PRO A 144 8.38 -3.55 -18.29
C PRO A 144 7.38 -4.64 -18.70
N ILE A 145 6.95 -4.63 -19.97
CA ILE A 145 5.83 -5.44 -20.47
C ILE A 145 6.02 -6.94 -20.20
N ILE A 146 7.21 -7.48 -20.47
CA ILE A 146 7.52 -8.90 -20.25
C ILE A 146 7.37 -9.28 -18.78
N LEU A 147 7.94 -8.49 -17.87
CA LEU A 147 7.83 -8.69 -16.43
C LEU A 147 6.39 -8.50 -15.94
N LYS A 148 5.65 -7.56 -16.52
CA LYS A 148 4.26 -7.29 -16.18
C LYS A 148 3.37 -8.50 -16.47
N ARG A 149 3.55 -9.17 -17.62
CA ARG A 149 2.80 -10.40 -17.97
C ARG A 149 3.05 -11.51 -16.95
N ILE A 150 4.31 -11.83 -16.69
CA ILE A 150 4.70 -12.88 -15.73
C ILE A 150 4.17 -12.57 -14.32
N ARG A 151 4.32 -11.32 -13.87
CA ARG A 151 3.88 -10.91 -12.54
C ARG A 151 2.36 -10.93 -12.41
N LYS A 152 1.59 -10.51 -13.43
CA LYS A 152 0.11 -10.58 -13.40
C LYS A 152 -0.40 -11.99 -13.13
N ILE A 153 0.23 -13.02 -13.69
CA ILE A 153 -0.14 -14.42 -13.45
C ILE A 153 0.07 -14.77 -11.97
N LYS A 154 1.27 -14.47 -11.42
CA LYS A 154 1.55 -14.69 -9.98
C LYS A 154 0.58 -13.94 -9.08
N GLU A 155 0.25 -12.70 -9.42
CA GLU A 155 -0.71 -11.88 -8.68
C GLU A 155 -2.13 -12.43 -8.74
N TYR A 156 -2.55 -13.04 -9.86
CA TYR A 156 -3.86 -13.67 -9.97
C TYR A 156 -4.03 -14.84 -8.99
N PHE A 157 -3.03 -15.72 -8.88
CA PHE A 157 -3.09 -16.85 -7.94
C PHE A 157 -3.05 -16.40 -6.48
N LYS A 158 -2.17 -15.44 -6.14
CA LYS A 158 -2.14 -14.83 -4.79
C LYS A 158 -3.48 -14.22 -4.43
N LYS A 159 -4.06 -13.45 -5.35
CA LYS A 159 -5.38 -12.83 -5.20
C LYS A 159 -6.45 -13.88 -4.94
N ARG A 160 -6.52 -14.93 -5.77
CA ARG A 160 -7.50 -16.00 -5.63
C ARG A 160 -7.42 -16.68 -4.26
N LYS A 161 -6.21 -16.95 -3.75
CA LYS A 161 -6.00 -17.52 -2.40
C LYS A 161 -6.53 -16.59 -1.31
N ILE A 162 -6.13 -15.32 -1.33
CA ILE A 162 -6.56 -14.32 -0.32
C ILE A 162 -8.06 -14.08 -0.38
N MET A 163 -8.65 -13.96 -1.58
CA MET A 163 -10.09 -13.73 -1.70
C MET A 163 -10.93 -14.93 -1.24
N LYS A 164 -10.44 -16.17 -1.39
CA LYS A 164 -11.11 -17.34 -0.79
C LYS A 164 -11.16 -17.24 0.74
N PHE A 165 -10.05 -16.84 1.35
CA PHE A 165 -9.98 -16.60 2.80
C PHE A 165 -10.93 -15.47 3.23
N LEU A 166 -10.88 -14.32 2.54
CA LEU A 166 -11.69 -13.15 2.88
C LEU A 166 -13.19 -13.41 2.84
N LYS A 167 -13.66 -14.30 1.95
CA LYS A 167 -15.08 -14.67 1.87
C LYS A 167 -15.67 -15.26 3.15
N ALA A 168 -14.84 -15.73 4.09
CA ALA A 168 -15.30 -16.21 5.39
C ALA A 168 -15.66 -15.08 6.37
N PHE A 169 -15.45 -13.81 5.98
CA PHE A 169 -15.64 -12.64 6.84
C PHE A 169 -16.60 -11.65 6.19
N THR A 170 -17.33 -10.88 7.00
CA THR A 170 -18.09 -9.74 6.50
C THR A 170 -17.13 -8.64 6.02
N ARG A 171 -17.45 -7.99 4.89
CA ARG A 171 -16.70 -6.83 4.40
C ARG A 171 -16.59 -5.75 5.48
N GLY A 172 -15.44 -5.09 5.57
CA GLY A 172 -15.19 -4.07 6.59
C GLY A 172 -14.81 -4.62 7.97
N ASN A 173 -14.99 -5.92 8.25
CA ASN A 173 -14.71 -6.53 9.55
C ASN A 173 -13.21 -6.87 9.73
N HIS A 174 -12.37 -5.85 9.61
CA HIS A 174 -10.93 -5.92 9.78
C HIS A 174 -10.50 -6.41 11.17
N LEU A 175 -11.28 -6.14 12.24
CA LEU A 175 -10.99 -6.62 13.59
C LEU A 175 -11.05 -8.16 13.67
N LYS A 176 -12.12 -8.78 13.15
CA LYS A 176 -12.24 -10.24 13.12
C LYS A 176 -11.15 -10.89 12.25
N MET A 177 -10.80 -10.25 11.13
CA MET A 177 -9.69 -10.69 10.29
C MET A 177 -8.34 -10.63 11.03
N LYS A 178 -8.08 -9.53 11.76
CA LYS A 178 -6.86 -9.34 12.56
C LYS A 178 -6.71 -10.40 13.64
N ILE A 179 -7.79 -10.68 14.39
CA ILE A 179 -7.82 -11.72 15.43
C ILE A 179 -7.48 -13.08 14.82
N PHE A 180 -8.05 -13.42 13.66
CA PHE A 180 -7.79 -14.70 13.01
C PHE A 180 -6.33 -14.86 12.53
N LEU A 181 -5.69 -13.76 12.11
CA LEU A 181 -4.30 -13.77 11.63
C LEU A 181 -3.26 -13.80 12.76
N LYS A 182 -3.62 -13.30 13.95
CA LYS A 182 -2.81 -13.43 15.16
C LYS A 182 -3.01 -14.83 15.77
N LYS A 183 -2.44 -15.83 15.10
CA LYS A 183 -2.13 -17.13 15.73
C LYS A 183 -0.75 -17.06 16.36
#